data_AF-A0A529M156-F1
#
_entry.id   AF-A0A529M156-F1
#
_cell.length_a   1.000
_cell.length_b   1.000
_cell.length_c   1.000
_cell.angle_alpha   90.00
_cell.angle_beta   90.00
_cell.angle_gamma   90.00
#
_symmetry.space_group_name_H-M   'P 1'
#
loop_
_entity.id
_entity.type
_entity.pdbx_description
1 polymer ?
#
loop_
_entity_poly.entity_id
_entity_poly.type
_entity_poly.pdbx_seq_one_letter_code
_entity_poly.pdbx_strand_id
1 'polypeptide(L)' 'LKQEEVDGRDYRDIDEARQQIGAFIEQTYNRQRLHSALGYRPPVEFEANLPPHGVAAQQPHAA' A
#
# COMPACT_ATOMS: atom_id res chain seq x y z
N LEU A 1 5.48 7.36 18.34
CA LEU A 1 5.18 8.47 17.42
C LEU A 1 5.32 7.94 16.00
N LYS A 2 4.25 7.87 15.21
CA LYS A 2 4.38 7.49 13.79
C LYS A 2 4.83 8.76 13.06
N GLN A 3 6.13 8.90 12.82
CA GLN A 3 6.62 9.96 11.95
C GLN A 3 6.21 9.64 10.51
N GLU A 4 5.62 10.61 9.84
CA GLU A 4 5.41 10.58 8.41
C GLU A 4 6.63 11.25 7.78
N GLU A 5 7.42 10.48 7.05
CA GLU A 5 8.44 11.01 6.15
C GLU A 5 7.69 11.66 4.98
N VAL A 6 7.59 12.98 5.00
CA VAL A 6 7.03 13.77 3.90
C VAL A 6 8.21 14.23 3.05
N ASP A 7 8.45 13.50 1.97
CA ASP A 7 9.40 13.93 0.95
C ASP A 7 8.72 14.99 0.09
N GLY A 8 9.04 16.26 0.35
CA GLY A 8 8.45 17.44 -0.30
C GLY A 8 8.92 17.64 -1.73
N ARG A 9 8.95 16.58 -2.54
CA ARG A 9 9.37 16.65 -3.94
C ARG A 9 8.37 17.49 -4.73
N ASP A 10 8.89 18.46 -5.47
CA ASP A 10 8.14 19.15 -6.50
C ASP A 10 7.93 18.21 -7.70
N TYR A 11 6.67 18.03 -8.08
CA TYR A 11 6.30 17.29 -9.28
C TYR A 11 6.07 18.27 -10.42
N ARG A 12 6.54 17.92 -11.62
CA ARG A 12 6.37 18.77 -12.80
C ARG A 12 4.91 18.93 -13.20
N ASP A 13 4.13 17.85 -13.09
CA ASP A 13 2.70 17.79 -13.38
C ASP A 13 2.01 16.67 -12.60
N ILE A 14 0.67 16.61 -12.68
CA ILE A 14 -0.15 15.64 -11.95
C ILE A 14 0.08 14.20 -12.45
N ASP A 15 0.44 14.00 -13.72
CA ASP A 15 0.67 12.65 -14.25
C ASP A 15 1.98 12.09 -13.70
N GLU A 16 3.04 12.90 -13.71
CA GLU A 16 4.32 12.56 -13.09
C GLU A 16 4.16 12.28 -11.59
N ALA A 17 3.40 13.10 -10.86
CA ALA A 17 3.08 12.85 -9.47
C ALA A 17 2.41 11.49 -9.26
N ARG A 18 1.42 11.13 -10.08
CA ARG A 18 0.72 9.84 -9.99
C ARG A 18 1.67 8.66 -10.25
N GLN A 19 2.54 8.77 -11.26
CA GLN A 19 3.52 7.73 -11.57
C GLN A 19 4.52 7.55 -10.42
N GLN A 20 5.08 8.66 -9.91
CA GLN A 20 6.04 8.60 -8.80
C GLN A 20 5.41 8.09 -7.51
N ILE A 21 4.18 8.51 -7.19
CA ILE A 21 3.43 8.01 -6.03
C ILE A 21 3.16 6.50 -6.19
N GLY A 22 2.71 6.06 -7.36
CA GLY A 22 2.50 4.64 -7.64
C GLY A 22 3.77 3.81 -7.46
N ALA A 23 4.88 4.27 -8.06
CA ALA A 23 6.18 3.64 -7.90
C ALA A 23 6.64 3.60 -6.43
N PHE A 24 6.45 4.69 -5.68
CA PHE A 24 6.78 4.75 -4.26
C PHE A 24 5.95 3.76 -3.44
N ILE A 25 4.64 3.68 -3.68
CA ILE A 25 3.74 2.76 -2.97
C ILE A 25 4.19 1.31 -3.20
N GLU A 26 4.42 0.93 -4.46
CA GLU A 26 4.77 -0.46 -4.80
C GLU A 26 6.18 -0.85 -4.38
N GLN A 27 7.16 0.03 -4.60
CA GLN A 27 8.57 -0.31 -4.46
C GLN A 27 9.10 -0.07 -3.04
N THR A 28 8.56 0.92 -2.35
CA THR A 28 9.04 1.34 -1.02
C THR A 28 8.01 1.04 0.05
N TYR A 29 6.82 1.62 -0.04
CA TYR A 29 5.82 1.53 1.03
C TYR A 29 5.40 0.07 1.31
N ASN A 30 4.91 -0.63 0.28
CA ASN A 30 4.40 -2.00 0.41
C ASN A 30 5.49 -3.00 0.84
N ARG A 31 6.76 -2.69 0.59
CA ARG A 31 7.89 -3.57 0.90
C ARG A 31 8.56 -3.29 2.23
N GLN A 32 8.53 -2.04 2.71
CA GLN A 32 9.34 -1.62 3.85
C GLN A 32 8.51 -1.08 5.02
N ARG A 33 7.27 -0.63 4.79
CA ARG A 33 6.47 0.00 5.84
C ARG A 33 5.97 -1.05 6.82
N LEU A 34 6.45 -1.02 8.06
CA LEU A 34 5.97 -1.94 9.09
C LEU A 34 4.65 -1.44 9.69
N HIS A 35 3.63 -2.30 9.66
CA HIS A 35 2.33 -1.99 10.25
C HIS A 35 2.13 -2.77 11.56
N SER A 36 1.89 -2.05 12.65
CA SER A 36 1.59 -2.68 13.95
C SER A 36 0.34 -3.57 13.91
N ALA A 37 -0.66 -3.21 13.08
CA ALA A 37 -1.86 -4.02 12.86
C ALA A 37 -1.57 -5.34 12.09
N LEU A 38 -0.50 -5.37 11.29
CA LEU A 38 -0.06 -6.57 10.56
C LEU A 38 0.99 -7.37 11.36
N GLY A 39 1.17 -7.05 12.64
CA GLY A 39 2.19 -7.67 13.49
C GLY A 39 3.62 -7.23 13.17
N TYR A 40 3.81 -5.95 12.85
CA TYR A 40 5.10 -5.36 12.46
C TYR A 40 5.71 -5.98 11.20
N ARG A 41 4.86 -6.27 10.22
CA ARG A 41 5.27 -6.76 8.90
C ARG A 41 4.88 -5.79 7.78
N PRO A 42 5.63 -5.77 6.67
CA PRO A 42 5.25 -5.07 5.46
C PRO A 42 3.95 -5.63 4.84
N PRO A 43 3.16 -4.78 4.13
CA PRO A 43 1.97 -5.23 3.41
C PRO A 43 2.23 -6.41 2.47
N VAL A 44 3.34 -6.41 1.72
CA VAL A 44 3.67 -7.50 0.79
C VAL A 44 3.87 -8.84 1.51
N GLU A 45 4.49 -8.83 2.69
CA GLU A 45 4.66 -10.07 3.47
C GLU A 45 3.34 -10.53 4.05
N PHE A 46 2.50 -9.59 4.49
CA PHE A 46 1.17 -9.92 4.97
C PHE A 46 0.31 -10.58 3.89
N GLU A 47 0.26 -9.99 2.68
CA GLU A 47 -0.48 -10.54 1.54
C GLU A 47 0.08 -11.89 1.08
N ALA A 48 1.41 -12.08 1.08
CA ALA A 48 2.03 -13.35 0.73
C ALA A 48 1.72 -14.48 1.72
N ASN A 49 1.48 -14.13 2.99
CA ASN A 49 1.08 -15.09 4.03
C ASN A 49 -0.44 -15.22 4.15
N LEU A 50 -1.21 -14.40 3.45
CA LEU A 50 -2.65 -14.56 3.39
C LEU A 50 -2.92 -15.79 2.51
N PRO A 51 -3.70 -16.78 2.98
CA PRO A 51 -4.14 -17.86 2.10
C PRO A 51 -4.85 -17.22 0.89
N PRO A 52 -4.72 -17.78 -0.32
CA PRO A 52 -5.43 -17.26 -1.49
C PRO A 52 -6.94 -17.38 -1.20
N HIS A 53 -7.51 -16.31 -0.66
CA HIS A 53 -8.94 -16.11 -0.65
C HIS A 53 -9.30 -15.80 -2.09
N GLY A 54 -9.57 -16.87 -2.85
CA GLY A 54 -10.19 -16.74 -4.15
C GLY A 54 -11.40 -15.83 -4.02
N VAL A 55 -11.37 -14.70 -4.73
CA VAL A 55 -12.55 -13.97 -5.20
C VAL A 55 -13.73 -13.91 -4.22
N ALA A 56 -13.56 -13.36 -3.02
CA ALA A 56 -14.67 -13.20 -2.07
C ALA A 56 -14.75 -11.77 -1.51
N ALA A 57 -14.89 -10.78 -2.39
CA ALA A 57 -15.43 -9.47 -2.05
C ALA A 57 -16.11 -8.79 -3.26
N GLN A 58 -16.89 -9.54 -4.03
CA GLN A 58 -18.09 -8.96 -4.64
C GLN A 58 -19.22 -9.36 -3.70
N GLN A 59 -19.53 -8.49 -2.74
CA GLN A 59 -20.79 -8.60 -2.02
C GLN A 59 -21.89 -8.22 -3.02
N PRO A 60 -22.82 -9.13 -3.40
CA PRO A 60 -24.06 -8.66 -3.97
C PRO A 60 -24.86 -8.08 -2.80
N HIS A 61 -25.00 -6.76 -2.78
CA HIS A 61 -26.06 -6.11 -2.02
C HIS A 61 -27.39 -6.43 -2.73
N ALA A 62 -28.12 -7.44 -2.25
CA ALA A 62 -29.53 -7.72 -2.56
C ALA A 62 -30.02 -8.86 -1.63
N ALA A 63 -31.16 -8.83 -0.95
CA ALA A 63 -32.28 -7.90 -0.84
C ALA A 63 -32.93 -8.09 0.54
#